data_AF-A0A9P7YLH1-F1
#
_entry.id   AF-A0A9P7YLH1-F1
#
_cell.length_a   1.000
_cell.length_b   1.000
_cell.length_c   1.000
_cell.angle_alpha   90.00
_cell.angle_beta   90.00
_cell.angle_gamma   90.00
#
_symmetry.space_group_name_H-M   'P 1'
#
loop_
_entity.id
_entity.type
_entity.pdbx_description
1 polymer ?
#
loop_
_entity_poly.entity_id
_entity_poly.type
_entity_poly.pdbx_seq_one_letter_code
_entity_poly.pdbx_strand_id
1 'polypeptide(L)'
;MVLFPEVEEGHKESREVLRIFLWAVWQRSVMLYFYYVLEVQLSQGYSPRWNSMLAIKGIKRLSDLDSDVYREDGIDYMCNWAFEVLRTSRSSICLDFRTMISRFNAHFGDRVGRCMKDTEDTCLGDKPESCQRFTATETSPQSFHASGCSGFCDKIMWSEESYKSLAGPRAVRLDVGAKNLQYCKASPLTMAISHVWSHGQGGRPEHGINLCLHQLYMYLAVLVECESYWIDSTCIPNEHKLRMEAINGINSVFTTSRVVLISDADLQSVDASNEDLNSLETLMSVLLVCDWNVRAWTMLEAIRGRKNVFLLCKSRQVISMMELFRHVLKNGAIDLAVLLGSAQHLLQSSESDKPVAIEDSGSLLSQRHASRPGDEVVIWSLLNNLPGSKSPLDLWRSQKHVRSGYLMSSTPRVHSDGYNWAPSEPYVRPQSRTVSLGNDDHQKMQNYMVCYRPYDGEGSFLANIIDRGLEGIWCIRQVDADVLVTYRNNFCDKTPLGVGYPSEQELNPDLDEEDEVFEQPDTANVCNMIEGFLKNGTIVRMIKPVASCGTKPYGGGSKRGEAYGVVGALCVLIAGSDTWRWKGVYQWLEAPEEFPFWEIDKMVIA
;
A
#
# COMPACT_ATOMS: atom_id res chain seq x y z
N MET A 1 5.75 -25.82 25.71
CA MET A 1 4.79 -25.65 26.82
C MET A 1 3.45 -25.29 26.21
N VAL A 2 2.50 -26.23 26.19
CA VAL A 2 1.16 -25.97 25.64
C VAL A 2 0.44 -25.07 26.64
N LEU A 3 0.20 -23.81 26.28
CA LEU A 3 -0.45 -22.83 27.19
C LEU A 3 -1.89 -23.23 27.57
N PHE A 4 -2.48 -24.20 26.88
CA PHE A 4 -3.82 -24.74 27.14
C PHE A 4 -3.87 -26.22 26.75
N PRO A 5 -3.55 -27.16 27.66
CA PRO A 5 -3.86 -28.57 27.42
C PRO A 5 -5.39 -28.74 27.33
N GLU A 6 -5.83 -29.68 26.52
CA GLU A 6 -7.25 -30.07 26.46
C GLU A 6 -7.68 -30.68 27.81
N VAL A 7 -8.88 -30.30 28.27
CA VAL A 7 -9.92 -31.10 28.97
C VAL A 7 -10.70 -30.28 30.04
N GLU A 8 -11.99 -30.65 30.19
CA GLU A 8 -13.11 -30.24 31.09
C GLU A 8 -13.97 -29.02 30.71
N GLU A 9 -15.22 -29.29 30.32
CA GLU A 9 -16.30 -28.32 30.00
C GLU A 9 -16.59 -27.31 31.11
N GLY A 10 -16.24 -27.62 32.37
CA GLY A 10 -16.48 -26.77 33.55
C GLY A 10 -15.62 -25.50 33.65
N HIS A 11 -14.60 -25.34 32.80
CA HIS A 11 -13.64 -24.23 32.88
C HIS A 11 -13.72 -23.22 31.72
N LYS A 12 -14.77 -23.28 30.90
CA LYS A 12 -14.95 -22.40 29.72
C LYS A 12 -14.89 -20.92 30.10
N GLU A 13 -15.63 -20.50 31.12
CA GLU A 13 -15.67 -19.10 31.59
C GLU A 13 -14.32 -18.63 32.15
N SER A 14 -13.63 -19.47 32.95
CA SER A 14 -12.31 -19.13 33.50
C SER A 14 -11.26 -18.99 32.39
N ARG A 15 -11.33 -19.83 31.35
CA ARG A 15 -10.46 -19.75 30.18
C ARG A 15 -10.72 -18.48 29.37
N GLU A 16 -11.98 -18.09 29.23
CA GLU A 16 -12.36 -16.84 28.58
C GLU A 16 -11.82 -15.61 29.31
N VAL A 17 -11.98 -15.55 30.64
CA VAL A 17 -11.43 -14.47 31.47
C VAL A 17 -9.90 -14.41 31.35
N LEU A 18 -9.22 -15.57 31.44
CA LEU A 18 -7.76 -15.64 31.29
C LEU A 18 -7.31 -15.20 29.89
N ARG A 19 -8.05 -15.58 28.85
CA ARG A 19 -7.79 -15.19 27.46
C ARG A 19 -7.89 -13.68 27.29
N ILE A 20 -8.96 -13.07 27.79
CA ILE A 20 -9.15 -11.61 27.77
C ILE A 20 -8.05 -10.89 28.57
N PHE A 21 -7.70 -11.40 29.75
CA PHE A 21 -6.62 -10.82 30.56
C PHE A 21 -5.27 -10.86 29.83
N LEU A 22 -4.88 -12.01 29.29
CA LEU A 22 -3.63 -12.17 28.54
C LEU A 22 -3.60 -11.29 27.29
N TRP A 23 -4.73 -11.16 26.58
CA TRP A 23 -4.87 -10.23 25.46
C TRP A 23 -4.66 -8.78 25.88
N ALA A 24 -5.34 -8.32 26.92
CA ALA A 24 -5.20 -6.95 27.42
C ALA A 24 -3.77 -6.63 27.88
N VAL A 25 -3.11 -7.58 28.58
CA VAL A 25 -1.70 -7.43 29.00
C VAL A 25 -0.77 -7.38 27.79
N TRP A 26 -0.96 -8.27 26.82
CA TRP A 26 -0.19 -8.27 25.57
C TRP A 26 -0.34 -6.94 24.83
N GLN A 27 -1.58 -6.53 24.53
CA GLN A 27 -1.91 -5.31 23.80
C GLN A 27 -1.28 -4.08 24.47
N ARG A 28 -1.44 -3.92 25.78
CA ARG A 28 -0.83 -2.81 26.54
C ARG A 28 0.70 -2.83 26.48
N SER A 29 1.31 -4.02 26.56
CA SER A 29 2.77 -4.15 26.47
C SER A 29 3.28 -3.76 25.08
N VAL A 30 2.58 -4.17 24.03
CA VAL A 30 2.87 -3.79 22.64
C VAL A 30 2.72 -2.29 22.44
N MET A 31 1.64 -1.69 22.94
CA MET A 31 1.42 -0.24 22.86
C MET A 31 2.54 0.55 23.53
N LEU A 32 2.96 0.17 24.74
CA LEU A 32 4.09 0.83 25.42
C LEU A 32 5.41 0.65 24.67
N TYR A 33 5.62 -0.50 24.07
CA TYR A 33 6.79 -0.75 23.24
C TYR A 33 6.80 0.09 21.96
N PHE A 34 5.67 0.17 21.25
CA PHE A 34 5.52 1.00 20.05
C PHE A 34 5.62 2.48 20.36
N TYR A 35 5.07 2.92 21.48
CA TYR A 35 5.23 4.27 22.00
C TYR A 35 6.72 4.62 22.08
N TYR A 36 7.53 3.76 22.72
CA TYR A 36 8.97 3.99 22.85
C TYR A 36 9.68 4.06 21.49
N VAL A 37 9.36 3.12 20.58
CA VAL A 37 9.96 3.13 19.23
C VAL A 37 9.62 4.41 18.47
N LEU A 38 8.37 4.86 18.54
CA LEU A 38 7.93 6.09 17.90
C LEU A 38 8.54 7.34 18.53
N GLU A 39 8.68 7.39 19.85
CA GLU A 39 9.36 8.49 20.55
C GLU A 39 10.81 8.63 20.07
N VAL A 40 11.51 7.50 19.93
CA VAL A 40 12.87 7.49 19.38
C VAL A 40 12.89 7.98 17.93
N GLN A 41 11.97 7.52 17.07
CA GLN A 41 11.93 7.97 15.68
C GLN A 41 11.55 9.45 15.53
N LEU A 42 10.65 9.98 16.37
CA LEU A 42 10.25 11.39 16.33
C LEU A 42 11.32 12.33 16.89
N SER A 43 12.19 11.83 17.79
CA SER A 43 13.29 12.60 18.37
C SER A 43 14.57 12.54 17.53
N GLN A 44 14.92 11.37 16.98
CA GLN A 44 16.17 11.15 16.24
C GLN A 44 16.00 11.23 14.71
N GLY A 45 14.75 11.23 14.23
CA GLY A 45 14.43 11.08 12.82
C GLY A 45 14.19 9.62 12.42
N TYR A 46 13.35 9.43 11.41
CA TYR A 46 13.00 8.14 10.85
C TYR A 46 14.23 7.40 10.31
N SER A 47 14.35 6.13 10.69
CA SER A 47 15.32 5.19 10.13
C SER A 47 14.63 3.84 9.86
N PRO A 48 14.75 3.29 8.63
CA PRO A 48 14.16 2.01 8.27
C PRO A 48 14.57 0.84 9.17
N ARG A 49 15.72 0.94 9.85
CA ARG A 49 16.23 -0.11 10.76
C ARG A 49 15.27 -0.44 11.90
N TRP A 50 14.43 0.52 12.29
CA TRP A 50 13.45 0.35 13.36
C TRP A 50 12.14 -0.25 12.86
N ASN A 51 11.92 -0.36 11.55
CA ASN A 51 10.67 -0.89 11.00
C ASN A 51 10.43 -2.33 11.45
N SER A 52 11.51 -3.13 11.60
CA SER A 52 11.44 -4.50 12.14
C SER A 52 10.98 -4.58 13.59
N MET A 53 11.08 -3.49 14.36
CA MET A 53 10.61 -3.42 15.74
C MET A 53 9.09 -3.21 15.80
N LEU A 54 8.52 -2.43 14.88
CA LEU A 54 7.07 -2.16 14.81
C LEU A 54 6.27 -3.33 14.21
N ALA A 55 6.72 -4.55 14.42
CA ALA A 55 6.61 -5.57 13.40
C ALA A 55 6.52 -6.96 14.02
N ILE A 56 5.74 -7.01 15.10
CA ILE A 56 5.71 -8.09 16.08
C ILE A 56 5.13 -9.34 15.44
N LYS A 57 5.82 -10.47 15.65
CA LYS A 57 5.44 -11.78 15.11
C LYS A 57 4.90 -12.67 16.22
N GLY A 58 4.10 -13.66 15.83
CA GLY A 58 4.10 -14.94 16.53
C GLY A 58 2.91 -15.24 17.44
N ILE A 59 1.74 -14.62 17.24
CA ILE A 59 0.56 -15.01 18.02
C ILE A 59 -0.64 -15.42 17.16
N LYS A 60 -0.48 -16.57 16.52
CA LYS A 60 -1.53 -17.27 15.76
C LYS A 60 -2.81 -17.52 16.59
N ARG A 61 -2.67 -17.72 17.91
CA ARG A 61 -3.82 -17.94 18.80
C ARG A 61 -4.54 -16.66 19.24
N LEU A 62 -3.94 -15.49 19.00
CA LEU A 62 -4.57 -14.19 19.30
C LEU A 62 -5.04 -13.50 18.01
N SER A 63 -4.63 -13.96 16.82
CA SER A 63 -5.24 -13.53 15.54
C SER A 63 -6.66 -14.08 15.34
N ASP A 64 -7.01 -15.17 16.04
CA ASP A 64 -8.36 -15.74 16.08
C ASP A 64 -9.27 -15.01 17.10
N LEU A 65 -8.74 -14.00 17.80
CA LEU A 65 -9.56 -13.04 18.55
C LEU A 65 -10.10 -12.03 17.56
N ASP A 66 -11.26 -12.40 17.04
CA ASP A 66 -12.03 -11.78 15.99
C ASP A 66 -11.83 -10.26 15.84
N SER A 67 -11.31 -9.86 14.68
CA SER A 67 -11.19 -8.46 14.27
C SER A 67 -12.48 -7.90 13.70
N ASP A 68 -13.51 -8.73 13.53
CA ASP A 68 -14.73 -8.34 12.82
C ASP A 68 -15.66 -7.47 13.69
N VAL A 69 -15.25 -7.15 14.93
CA VAL A 69 -16.02 -6.38 15.92
C VAL A 69 -15.54 -4.92 16.06
N TYR A 70 -14.52 -4.45 15.34
CA TYR A 70 -14.00 -3.09 15.55
C TYR A 70 -14.88 -1.97 14.97
N ARG A 71 -15.71 -2.26 13.95
CA ARG A 71 -16.67 -1.30 13.41
C ARG A 71 -18.05 -1.56 14.01
N GLU A 72 -18.41 -0.78 15.02
CA GLU A 72 -19.81 -0.66 15.45
C GLU A 72 -20.63 0.04 14.34
N ASP A 73 -21.96 -0.15 14.36
CA ASP A 73 -22.89 0.63 13.53
C ASP A 73 -22.62 2.14 13.69
N GLY A 74 -22.55 2.90 12.58
CA GLY A 74 -22.34 4.36 12.61
C GLY A 74 -20.95 4.87 12.20
N ILE A 75 -20.22 4.11 11.37
CA ILE A 75 -18.97 4.58 10.72
C ILE A 75 -19.21 4.72 9.21
N ASP A 76 -20.33 5.31 8.80
CA ASP A 76 -20.72 5.33 7.40
C ASP A 76 -19.86 6.30 6.57
N TYR A 77 -19.21 7.29 7.17
CA TYR A 77 -18.35 8.20 6.40
C TYR A 77 -16.95 7.62 6.08
N MET A 78 -16.40 6.77 6.95
CA MET A 78 -15.02 6.30 6.82
C MET A 78 -14.89 5.30 5.67
N CYS A 79 -13.93 5.52 4.77
CA CYS A 79 -13.66 4.59 3.69
C CYS A 79 -13.15 3.25 4.24
N ASN A 80 -13.85 2.16 3.93
CA ASN A 80 -13.46 0.82 4.39
C ASN A 80 -12.08 0.43 3.86
N TRP A 81 -11.76 0.76 2.61
CA TRP A 81 -10.41 0.52 2.09
C TRP A 81 -9.32 1.28 2.87
N ALA A 82 -9.56 2.55 3.22
CA ALA A 82 -8.57 3.33 3.98
C ALA A 82 -8.35 2.75 5.38
N PHE A 83 -9.43 2.34 6.04
CA PHE A 83 -9.36 1.63 7.31
C PHE A 83 -8.65 0.29 7.17
N GLU A 84 -8.91 -0.48 6.11
CA GLU A 84 -8.25 -1.76 5.86
C GLU A 84 -6.74 -1.61 5.63
N VAL A 85 -6.28 -0.57 4.92
CA VAL A 85 -4.85 -0.26 4.78
C VAL A 85 -4.21 0.00 6.14
N LEU A 86 -4.88 0.74 7.02
CA LEU A 86 -4.41 1.00 8.37
C LEU A 86 -4.42 -0.28 9.21
N ARG A 87 -5.53 -1.00 9.25
CA ARG A 87 -5.78 -2.19 10.09
C ARG A 87 -4.85 -3.36 9.73
N THR A 88 -4.63 -3.60 8.45
CA THR A 88 -3.79 -4.68 7.93
C THR A 88 -2.30 -4.32 7.89
N SER A 89 -1.94 -3.08 8.27
CA SER A 89 -0.54 -2.70 8.41
C SER A 89 0.16 -3.60 9.43
N ARG A 90 1.40 -4.01 9.12
CA ARG A 90 2.24 -4.84 10.00
C ARG A 90 2.42 -4.23 11.40
N SER A 91 2.38 -2.90 11.49
CA SER A 91 2.51 -2.14 12.74
C SER A 91 1.19 -1.91 13.46
N SER A 92 0.08 -2.42 12.93
CA SER A 92 -1.27 -2.23 13.50
C SER A 92 -1.93 -3.53 13.93
N ILE A 93 -1.32 -4.67 13.61
CA ILE A 93 -1.78 -5.99 14.03
C ILE A 93 -1.88 -6.01 15.58
N CYS A 94 -3.06 -6.39 16.08
CA CYS A 94 -3.39 -6.44 17.51
C CYS A 94 -3.39 -5.09 18.26
N LEU A 95 -3.51 -3.95 17.57
CA LEU A 95 -3.71 -2.65 18.22
C LEU A 95 -5.20 -2.32 18.43
N ASP A 96 -5.46 -1.37 19.33
CA ASP A 96 -6.80 -0.82 19.52
C ASP A 96 -7.10 0.27 18.50
N PHE A 97 -8.30 0.27 17.94
CA PHE A 97 -8.78 1.34 17.05
C PHE A 97 -9.91 2.17 17.67
N ARG A 98 -10.42 1.80 18.86
CA ARG A 98 -11.64 2.39 19.42
C ARG A 98 -11.52 3.90 19.64
N THR A 99 -10.40 4.38 20.18
CA THR A 99 -10.20 5.83 20.37
C THR A 99 -10.14 6.57 19.04
N MET A 100 -9.42 6.03 18.05
CA MET A 100 -9.34 6.61 16.71
C MET A 100 -10.72 6.71 16.06
N ILE A 101 -11.48 5.60 16.07
CA ILE A 101 -12.84 5.52 15.52
C ILE A 101 -13.77 6.49 16.27
N SER A 102 -13.71 6.53 17.60
CA SER A 102 -14.52 7.44 18.42
C SER A 102 -14.26 8.90 18.07
N ARG A 103 -12.99 9.31 17.90
CA ARG A 103 -12.63 10.68 17.50
C ARG A 103 -13.09 10.99 16.07
N PHE A 104 -12.91 10.05 15.15
CA PHE A 104 -13.37 10.20 13.78
C PHE A 104 -14.90 10.36 13.71
N ASN A 105 -15.65 9.50 14.40
CA ASN A 105 -17.11 9.53 14.45
C ASN A 105 -17.64 10.76 15.19
N ALA A 106 -16.96 11.25 16.23
CA ALA A 106 -17.37 12.49 16.89
C ALA A 106 -17.37 13.69 15.93
N HIS A 107 -16.54 13.65 14.88
CA HIS A 107 -16.42 14.70 13.87
C HIS A 107 -17.27 14.44 12.61
N PHE A 108 -17.44 13.18 12.22
CA PHE A 108 -18.10 12.79 10.96
C PHE A 108 -19.35 11.93 11.12
N GLY A 109 -19.81 11.64 12.34
CA GLY A 109 -20.87 10.66 12.61
C GLY A 109 -22.21 10.99 11.94
N ASP A 110 -22.49 12.26 11.67
CA ASP A 110 -23.69 12.70 10.95
C ASP A 110 -23.54 12.68 9.42
N ARG A 111 -22.37 12.27 8.90
CA ARG A 111 -22.10 12.23 7.45
C ARG A 111 -22.25 10.82 6.91
N VAL A 112 -22.84 10.75 5.72
CA VAL A 112 -23.04 9.52 4.97
C VAL A 112 -21.82 9.10 4.18
N GLY A 113 -21.79 7.84 3.75
CA GLY A 113 -20.76 7.32 2.87
C GLY A 113 -20.67 8.09 1.56
N ARG A 114 -19.47 8.12 1.01
CA ARG A 114 -19.16 8.82 -0.26
C ARG A 114 -18.18 8.04 -1.13
N CYS A 115 -18.04 6.75 -0.88
CA CYS A 115 -17.11 5.91 -1.61
C CYS A 115 -17.63 5.59 -3.01
N MET A 116 -18.94 5.47 -3.14
CA MET A 116 -19.65 5.07 -4.35
C MET A 116 -20.37 6.28 -4.95
N LYS A 117 -20.13 6.56 -6.24
CA LYS A 117 -20.68 7.74 -6.91
C LYS A 117 -22.20 7.66 -6.96
N ASP A 118 -22.86 8.80 -6.76
CA ASP A 118 -24.32 8.95 -6.82
C ASP A 118 -25.08 8.10 -5.77
N THR A 119 -24.39 7.66 -4.71
CA THR A 119 -24.95 6.90 -3.59
C THR A 119 -24.39 7.42 -2.26
N GLU A 120 -24.97 6.96 -1.15
CA GLU A 120 -24.53 7.25 0.22
C GLU A 120 -23.67 6.11 0.80
N ASP A 121 -23.18 5.22 -0.06
CA ASP A 121 -22.57 3.96 0.34
C ASP A 121 -21.06 4.08 0.59
N THR A 122 -20.57 3.26 1.53
CA THR A 122 -19.15 2.96 1.69
C THR A 122 -18.74 1.80 0.79
N CYS A 123 -17.48 1.81 0.34
CA CYS A 123 -16.95 0.66 -0.39
C CYS A 123 -16.82 -0.53 0.54
N LEU A 124 -16.80 -1.76 0.01
CA LEU A 124 -16.65 -2.96 0.83
C LEU A 124 -15.29 -3.02 1.55
N GLY A 125 -14.25 -2.41 0.97
CA GLY A 125 -12.89 -2.41 1.55
C GLY A 125 -12.07 -3.65 1.21
N ASP A 126 -12.62 -4.55 0.41
CA ASP A 126 -11.98 -5.76 -0.13
C ASP A 126 -10.86 -5.42 -1.12
N LYS A 127 -11.08 -4.43 -1.98
CA LYS A 127 -10.15 -3.97 -3.02
C LYS A 127 -10.20 -2.45 -3.20
N PRO A 128 -9.10 -1.78 -3.58
CA PRO A 128 -9.12 -0.33 -3.84
C PRO A 128 -10.12 0.05 -4.94
N GLU A 129 -10.28 -0.83 -5.92
CA GLU A 129 -11.20 -0.61 -7.04
C GLU A 129 -12.67 -0.56 -6.63
N SER A 130 -13.02 -1.14 -5.48
CA SER A 130 -14.37 -1.01 -4.90
C SER A 130 -14.67 0.42 -4.44
N CYS A 131 -13.64 1.27 -4.30
CA CYS A 131 -13.82 2.64 -3.86
C CYS A 131 -13.65 3.61 -5.03
N GLN A 132 -14.79 4.12 -5.50
CA GLN A 132 -14.84 5.10 -6.57
C GLN A 132 -14.21 6.46 -6.19
N ARG A 133 -13.94 6.74 -4.90
CA ARG A 133 -13.08 7.87 -4.52
C ARG A 133 -11.67 7.78 -5.12
N PHE A 134 -11.16 6.57 -5.34
CA PHE A 134 -9.82 6.35 -5.90
C PHE A 134 -9.84 6.07 -7.39
N THR A 135 -10.89 5.40 -7.88
CA THR A 135 -11.01 4.94 -9.27
C THR A 135 -11.87 5.82 -10.18
N ALA A 136 -12.88 6.52 -9.65
CA ALA A 136 -13.67 7.42 -10.47
C ALA A 136 -12.88 8.70 -10.75
N THR A 137 -12.38 8.77 -11.98
CA THR A 137 -12.08 10.02 -12.64
C THR A 137 -13.34 10.86 -12.77
N GLU A 138 -13.18 12.19 -12.71
CA GLU A 138 -14.16 13.23 -13.06
C GLU A 138 -14.87 13.96 -11.92
N THR A 139 -14.15 14.38 -10.88
CA THR A 139 -14.49 15.70 -10.32
C THR A 139 -14.05 16.75 -11.34
N SER A 140 -14.95 17.66 -11.73
CA SER A 140 -14.62 18.70 -12.71
C SER A 140 -13.38 19.47 -12.24
N PRO A 141 -12.36 19.65 -13.10
CA PRO A 141 -11.17 20.40 -12.74
C PRO A 141 -11.54 21.78 -12.22
N GLN A 142 -10.91 22.20 -11.12
CA GLN A 142 -11.16 23.48 -10.48
C GLN A 142 -12.63 23.67 -10.03
N SER A 143 -13.28 22.61 -9.53
CA SER A 143 -14.59 22.73 -8.85
C SER A 143 -14.48 23.16 -7.39
N PHE A 144 -13.28 23.09 -6.79
CA PHE A 144 -13.05 23.54 -5.43
C PHE A 144 -12.81 25.05 -5.38
N HIS A 145 -13.39 25.71 -4.37
CA HIS A 145 -13.22 27.14 -4.15
C HIS A 145 -12.82 27.40 -2.69
N ALA A 146 -12.02 28.44 -2.48
CA ALA A 146 -11.61 28.85 -1.13
C ALA A 146 -12.82 29.36 -0.34
N SER A 147 -12.78 29.18 0.99
CA SER A 147 -13.81 29.70 1.89
C SER A 147 -13.99 31.22 1.71
N GLY A 148 -15.25 31.64 1.53
CA GLY A 148 -15.66 33.02 1.23
C GLY A 148 -15.82 33.33 -0.26
N CYS A 149 -15.55 32.39 -1.16
CA CYS A 149 -15.81 32.55 -2.60
C CYS A 149 -17.27 32.23 -2.96
N SER A 150 -17.82 32.89 -3.96
CA SER A 150 -19.17 32.63 -4.49
C SER A 150 -19.28 31.34 -5.33
N GLY A 151 -18.17 30.67 -5.62
CA GLY A 151 -18.12 29.52 -6.54
C GLY A 151 -18.04 29.90 -8.03
N PHE A 152 -18.08 31.19 -8.36
CA PHE A 152 -18.05 31.70 -9.73
C PHE A 152 -16.91 32.69 -9.97
N CYS A 153 -15.80 32.57 -9.25
CA CYS A 153 -14.65 33.44 -9.47
C CYS A 153 -13.96 33.13 -10.80
N ASP A 154 -13.32 34.15 -11.38
CA ASP A 154 -12.51 33.98 -12.58
C ASP A 154 -11.36 32.99 -12.37
N LYS A 155 -10.87 32.43 -13.47
CA LYS A 155 -9.65 31.63 -13.49
C LYS A 155 -8.47 32.49 -13.95
N ILE A 156 -7.34 32.37 -13.28
CA ILE A 156 -6.08 32.97 -13.74
C ILE A 156 -5.34 31.95 -14.61
N MET A 157 -5.01 32.37 -15.83
CA MET A 157 -4.36 31.53 -16.83
C MET A 157 -2.85 31.54 -16.65
N TRP A 158 -2.16 30.50 -17.12
CA TRP A 158 -0.70 30.48 -17.10
C TRP A 158 -0.08 31.43 -18.15
N SER A 159 1.14 31.91 -17.88
CA SER A 159 2.01 32.53 -18.88
C SER A 159 2.92 31.47 -19.49
N GLU A 160 2.55 30.94 -20.66
CA GLU A 160 3.34 29.93 -21.38
C GLU A 160 4.76 30.43 -21.71
N GLU A 161 4.90 31.71 -22.08
CA GLU A 161 6.19 32.35 -22.33
C GLU A 161 7.07 32.35 -21.07
N SER A 162 6.51 32.75 -19.92
CA SER A 162 7.24 32.71 -18.64
C SER A 162 7.59 31.28 -18.21
N TYR A 163 6.75 30.29 -18.56
CA TYR A 163 7.01 28.90 -18.23
C TYR A 163 8.15 28.33 -19.09
N LYS A 164 8.10 28.57 -20.41
CA LYS A 164 9.06 28.06 -21.40
C LYS A 164 10.43 28.76 -21.33
N SER A 165 10.50 29.97 -20.79
CA SER A 165 11.77 30.69 -20.59
C SER A 165 12.66 30.09 -19.47
N LEU A 166 12.12 29.17 -18.67
CA LEU A 166 12.82 28.50 -17.59
C LEU A 166 13.12 27.04 -17.96
N ALA A 167 14.17 26.48 -17.37
CA ALA A 167 14.48 25.06 -17.43
C ALA A 167 14.47 24.44 -16.02
N GLY A 168 14.06 23.18 -15.93
CA GLY A 168 13.97 22.42 -14.68
C GLY A 168 12.67 22.68 -13.90
N PRO A 169 12.65 22.38 -12.59
CA PRO A 169 11.43 22.52 -11.79
C PRO A 169 10.97 23.98 -11.68
N ARG A 170 9.70 24.23 -12.04
CA ARG A 170 9.10 25.58 -12.10
C ARG A 170 8.05 25.74 -11.02
N ALA A 171 8.02 26.88 -10.35
CA ALA A 171 7.04 27.28 -9.35
C ALA A 171 6.35 28.58 -9.78
N VAL A 172 5.17 28.86 -9.22
CA VAL A 172 4.41 30.08 -9.46
C VAL A 172 4.95 31.20 -8.57
N ARG A 173 5.29 32.35 -9.16
CA ARG A 173 5.71 33.55 -8.44
C ARG A 173 4.52 34.18 -7.72
N LEU A 174 4.78 34.75 -6.54
CA LEU A 174 3.79 35.54 -5.81
C LEU A 174 3.68 36.94 -6.42
N ASP A 175 2.77 37.13 -7.39
CA ASP A 175 2.53 38.43 -8.04
C ASP A 175 1.04 38.79 -7.99
N VAL A 176 0.66 39.69 -7.09
CA VAL A 176 -0.74 40.06 -6.77
C VAL A 176 -1.39 40.83 -7.93
N GLY A 177 -0.62 41.35 -8.88
CA GLY A 177 -1.11 42.18 -9.99
C GLY A 177 -1.01 41.54 -11.37
N ALA A 178 -0.46 40.33 -11.48
CA ALA A 178 -0.25 39.70 -12.78
C ALA A 178 -1.56 39.26 -13.43
N LYS A 179 -1.72 39.55 -14.73
CA LYS A 179 -2.87 39.08 -15.53
C LYS A 179 -2.87 37.56 -15.73
N ASN A 180 -1.68 36.96 -15.73
CA ASN A 180 -1.43 35.54 -15.92
C ASN A 180 -0.39 35.07 -14.89
N LEU A 181 -0.43 33.79 -14.50
CA LEU A 181 0.57 33.19 -13.61
C LEU A 181 1.97 33.34 -14.21
N GLN A 182 2.86 33.99 -13.46
CA GLN A 182 4.28 34.06 -13.79
C GLN A 182 5.04 32.96 -13.08
N TYR A 183 6.10 32.46 -13.72
CA TYR A 183 6.87 31.34 -13.21
C TYR A 183 8.28 31.77 -12.79
N CYS A 184 8.81 31.08 -11.80
CA CYS A 184 10.20 31.10 -11.38
C CYS A 184 10.73 29.67 -11.21
N LYS A 185 12.03 29.50 -11.02
CA LYS A 185 12.58 28.18 -10.66
C LYS A 185 12.18 27.85 -9.23
N ALA A 186 11.73 26.61 -8.99
CA ALA A 186 11.48 26.13 -7.63
C ALA A 186 12.78 26.20 -6.80
N SER A 187 12.67 26.59 -5.54
CA SER A 187 13.81 26.89 -4.67
C SER A 187 13.53 26.46 -3.22
N PRO A 188 14.54 26.58 -2.32
CA PRO A 188 14.33 26.42 -0.88
C PRO A 188 13.37 27.43 -0.23
N LEU A 189 12.85 28.40 -0.99
CA LEU A 189 11.81 29.34 -0.58
C LEU A 189 10.49 29.08 -1.32
N THR A 190 10.32 27.89 -1.90
CA THR A 190 9.05 27.45 -2.48
C THR A 190 8.23 26.68 -1.45
N MET A 191 6.91 26.93 -1.42
CA MET A 191 5.93 26.07 -0.76
C MET A 191 5.37 25.06 -1.77
N ALA A 192 5.60 23.76 -1.58
CA ALA A 192 4.97 22.73 -2.41
C ALA A 192 3.61 22.33 -1.83
N ILE A 193 2.58 22.27 -2.65
CA ILE A 193 1.22 21.91 -2.24
C ILE A 193 0.94 20.50 -2.75
N SER A 194 0.71 19.60 -1.81
CA SER A 194 0.31 18.22 -2.05
C SER A 194 -1.19 18.11 -1.82
N HIS A 195 -1.97 17.75 -2.84
CA HIS A 195 -3.42 17.80 -2.78
C HIS A 195 -4.08 16.59 -3.43
N VAL A 196 -5.36 16.37 -3.11
CA VAL A 196 -6.17 15.31 -3.71
C VAL A 196 -6.94 15.83 -4.91
N TRP A 197 -6.61 15.33 -6.10
CA TRP A 197 -7.22 15.77 -7.37
C TRP A 197 -8.75 15.68 -7.38
N SER A 198 -9.29 14.58 -6.86
CA SER A 198 -10.73 14.33 -6.81
C SER A 198 -11.47 15.25 -5.82
N HIS A 199 -10.76 16.04 -5.01
CA HIS A 199 -11.37 17.08 -4.17
C HIS A 199 -11.63 18.38 -4.94
N GLY A 200 -11.45 18.39 -6.26
CA GLY A 200 -11.84 19.52 -7.13
C GLY A 200 -10.74 20.53 -7.41
N GLN A 201 -9.51 20.26 -6.98
CA GLN A 201 -8.34 21.14 -7.19
C GLN A 201 -7.44 20.69 -8.35
N GLY A 202 -7.75 19.52 -8.94
CA GLY A 202 -7.06 19.02 -10.12
C GLY A 202 -7.19 19.96 -11.31
N GLY A 203 -6.32 19.79 -12.29
CA GLY A 203 -6.29 20.65 -13.47
C GLY A 203 -4.97 20.61 -14.20
N ARG A 204 -4.82 21.54 -15.13
CA ARG A 204 -3.62 21.75 -15.93
C ARG A 204 -3.41 23.26 -16.10
N PRO A 205 -2.16 23.72 -16.25
CA PRO A 205 -1.85 25.13 -16.45
C PRO A 205 -2.69 25.79 -17.56
N GLU A 206 -2.94 25.05 -18.64
CA GLU A 206 -3.71 25.47 -19.80
C GLU A 206 -5.20 25.73 -19.50
N HIS A 207 -5.73 25.22 -18.39
CA HIS A 207 -7.11 25.45 -17.95
C HIS A 207 -7.23 26.57 -16.89
N GLY A 208 -6.09 27.08 -16.42
CA GLY A 208 -6.02 28.03 -15.32
C GLY A 208 -6.39 27.43 -13.96
N ILE A 209 -6.18 28.24 -12.92
CA ILE A 209 -6.56 27.95 -11.53
C ILE A 209 -7.60 28.98 -11.07
N ASN A 210 -8.55 28.56 -10.23
CA ASN A 210 -9.52 29.49 -9.65
C ASN A 210 -8.80 30.63 -8.91
N LEU A 211 -9.18 31.88 -9.19
CA LEU A 211 -8.52 33.07 -8.61
C LEU A 211 -8.54 33.04 -7.08
N CYS A 212 -9.63 32.56 -6.48
CA CYS A 212 -9.72 32.41 -5.02
C CYS A 212 -8.69 31.41 -4.46
N LEU A 213 -8.37 30.34 -5.20
CA LEU A 213 -7.35 29.36 -4.79
C LEU A 213 -5.95 29.92 -4.99
N HIS A 214 -5.71 30.61 -6.11
CA HIS A 214 -4.45 31.32 -6.31
C HIS A 214 -4.16 32.30 -5.16
N GLN A 215 -5.14 33.14 -4.80
CA GLN A 215 -5.02 34.08 -3.69
C GLN A 215 -4.81 33.39 -2.35
N LEU A 216 -5.52 32.27 -2.09
CA LEU A 216 -5.32 31.47 -0.89
C LEU A 216 -3.87 30.94 -0.82
N TYR A 217 -3.36 30.36 -1.90
CA TYR A 217 -2.02 29.79 -1.91
C TYR A 217 -0.93 30.85 -1.86
N MET A 218 -1.16 32.03 -2.43
CA MET A 218 -0.25 33.16 -2.24
C MET A 218 -0.21 33.60 -0.77
N TYR A 219 -1.38 33.77 -0.15
CA TYR A 219 -1.47 34.12 1.27
C TYR A 219 -0.75 33.09 2.15
N LEU A 220 -1.00 31.81 1.93
CA LEU A 220 -0.38 30.72 2.70
C LEU A 220 1.13 30.66 2.46
N ALA A 221 1.60 30.86 1.22
CA ALA A 221 3.02 30.90 0.91
C ALA A 221 3.73 32.02 1.69
N VAL A 222 3.15 33.23 1.71
CA VAL A 222 3.68 34.36 2.50
C VAL A 222 3.65 34.03 4.00
N LEU A 223 2.56 33.45 4.50
CA LEU A 223 2.41 33.06 5.91
C LEU A 223 3.53 32.11 6.35
N VAL A 224 3.93 31.19 5.48
CA VAL A 224 5.03 30.25 5.74
C VAL A 224 6.36 30.74 5.16
N GLU A 225 6.54 32.05 4.97
CA GLU A 225 7.76 32.75 4.51
C GLU A 225 8.38 32.16 3.22
N CYS A 226 7.53 31.84 2.25
CA CYS A 226 7.93 31.41 0.91
C CYS A 226 7.73 32.54 -0.11
N GLU A 227 8.52 32.51 -1.19
CA GLU A 227 8.52 33.49 -2.30
C GLU A 227 7.82 32.96 -3.56
N SER A 228 7.46 31.68 -3.56
CA SER A 228 6.73 31.01 -4.63
C SER A 228 5.97 29.82 -4.09
N TYR A 229 5.00 29.32 -4.86
CA TYR A 229 4.33 28.06 -4.55
C TYR A 229 4.35 27.12 -5.75
N TRP A 230 4.29 25.82 -5.48
CA TRP A 230 4.15 24.79 -6.49
C TRP A 230 2.88 24.00 -6.23
N ILE A 231 2.08 23.79 -7.27
CA ILE A 231 0.96 22.85 -7.30
C ILE A 231 0.91 22.27 -8.71
N ASP A 232 0.74 20.97 -8.81
CA ASP A 232 0.83 20.26 -10.08
C ASP A 232 -0.21 20.74 -11.12
N SER A 233 -1.39 21.17 -10.67
CA SER A 233 -2.46 21.73 -11.50
C SER A 233 -2.03 23.01 -12.24
N THR A 234 -1.02 23.73 -11.77
CA THR A 234 -0.46 24.92 -12.44
C THR A 234 0.96 24.74 -12.94
N CYS A 235 1.63 23.64 -12.59
CA CYS A 235 3.05 23.43 -12.89
C CYS A 235 3.33 22.20 -13.76
N ILE A 236 2.32 21.37 -14.08
CA ILE A 236 2.49 20.21 -14.97
C ILE A 236 1.58 20.37 -16.21
N PRO A 237 2.13 20.83 -17.35
CA PRO A 237 1.38 21.03 -18.59
C PRO A 237 0.97 19.71 -19.27
N ASN A 238 0.14 19.84 -20.31
CA ASN A 238 -0.26 18.73 -21.18
C ASN A 238 0.80 18.39 -22.23
N GLU A 239 1.58 19.38 -22.69
CA GLU A 239 2.63 19.17 -23.70
C GLU A 239 3.61 18.08 -23.23
N HIS A 240 3.74 16.99 -23.99
CA HIS A 240 4.43 15.78 -23.55
C HIS A 240 5.87 16.02 -23.03
N LYS A 241 6.66 16.83 -23.75
CA LYS A 241 8.05 17.12 -23.36
C LYS A 241 8.13 17.90 -22.05
N LEU A 242 7.35 18.98 -21.92
CA LEU A 242 7.29 19.78 -20.71
C LEU A 242 6.70 19.01 -19.53
N ARG A 243 5.72 18.14 -19.78
CA ARG A 243 5.14 17.25 -18.79
C ARG A 243 6.19 16.27 -18.24
N MET A 244 6.93 15.61 -19.13
CA MET A 244 8.01 14.71 -18.74
C MET A 244 9.09 15.44 -17.95
N GLU A 245 9.48 16.64 -18.37
CA GLU A 245 10.42 17.49 -17.64
C GLU A 245 9.91 17.83 -16.23
N ALA A 246 8.64 18.24 -16.11
CA ALA A 246 8.03 18.58 -14.82
C ALA A 246 7.92 17.37 -13.88
N ILE A 247 7.49 16.21 -14.40
CA ILE A 247 7.41 14.96 -13.64
C ILE A 247 8.80 14.52 -13.16
N ASN A 248 9.81 14.56 -14.03
CA ASN A 248 11.20 14.26 -13.63
C ASN A 248 11.73 15.23 -12.57
N GLY A 249 11.20 16.46 -12.52
CA GLY A 249 11.55 17.47 -11.52
C GLY A 249 10.82 17.33 -10.18
N ILE A 250 9.80 16.48 -10.05
CA ILE A 250 8.90 16.46 -8.88
C ILE A 250 9.64 16.15 -7.57
N ASN A 251 10.58 15.18 -7.59
CA ASN A 251 11.39 14.86 -6.42
C ASN A 251 12.17 16.08 -5.94
N SER A 252 12.74 16.85 -6.87
CA SER A 252 13.50 18.06 -6.53
C SER A 252 12.58 19.12 -5.92
N VAL A 253 11.37 19.32 -6.45
CA VAL A 253 10.39 20.26 -5.87
C VAL A 253 10.11 19.89 -4.41
N PHE A 254 9.65 18.68 -4.13
CA PHE A 254 9.24 18.29 -2.78
C PHE A 254 10.41 18.18 -1.80
N THR A 255 11.58 17.73 -2.26
CA THR A 255 12.77 17.60 -1.40
C THR A 255 13.37 18.97 -1.05
N THR A 256 13.35 19.93 -1.99
CA THR A 256 13.99 21.24 -1.79
C THR A 256 13.07 22.29 -1.20
N SER A 257 11.75 22.17 -1.39
CA SER A 257 10.77 23.13 -0.89
C SER A 257 10.90 23.36 0.62
N ARG A 258 10.64 24.60 1.05
CA ARG A 258 10.70 24.98 2.47
C ARG A 258 9.67 24.23 3.29
N VAL A 259 8.47 24.12 2.72
CA VAL A 259 7.26 23.57 3.32
C VAL A 259 6.54 22.73 2.27
N VAL A 260 6.04 21.58 2.71
CA VAL A 260 5.05 20.80 1.98
C VAL A 260 3.71 20.94 2.69
N LEU A 261 2.76 21.61 2.03
CA LEU A 261 1.42 21.84 2.55
C LEU A 261 0.47 20.78 2.02
N ILE A 262 -0.17 20.04 2.92
CA ILE A 262 -1.20 19.05 2.59
C ILE A 262 -2.57 19.73 2.53
N SER A 263 -3.25 19.57 1.40
CA SER A 263 -4.60 20.07 1.13
C SER A 263 -5.54 18.90 0.85
N ASP A 264 -6.27 18.49 1.88
CA ASP A 264 -7.28 17.42 1.85
C ASP A 264 -8.59 17.97 2.42
N ALA A 265 -9.74 17.60 1.83
CA ALA A 265 -11.04 18.11 2.23
C ALA A 265 -11.45 17.67 3.64
N ASP A 266 -11.07 16.47 4.09
CA ASP A 266 -11.40 15.98 5.43
C ASP A 266 -10.55 16.71 6.48
N LEU A 267 -9.26 16.89 6.21
CA LEU A 267 -8.36 17.67 7.09
C LEU A 267 -8.81 19.13 7.20
N GLN A 268 -9.21 19.76 6.09
CA GLN A 268 -9.72 21.13 6.07
C GLN A 268 -11.09 21.31 6.74
N SER A 269 -11.74 20.21 7.13
CA SER A 269 -12.98 20.26 7.90
C SER A 269 -12.76 20.31 9.42
N VAL A 270 -11.58 19.90 9.89
CA VAL A 270 -11.22 19.88 11.30
C VAL A 270 -10.80 21.28 11.74
N ASP A 271 -11.44 21.77 12.81
CA ASP A 271 -11.06 23.02 13.47
C ASP A 271 -9.98 22.72 14.51
N ALA A 272 -8.76 23.17 14.27
CA ALA A 272 -7.64 22.99 15.18
C ALA A 272 -7.23 24.32 15.85
N SER A 273 -8.07 25.36 15.79
CA SER A 273 -7.69 26.74 16.14
C SER A 273 -7.26 26.92 17.59
N ASN A 274 -7.85 26.13 18.50
CA ASN A 274 -7.53 26.14 19.92
C ASN A 274 -6.37 25.19 20.28
N GLU A 275 -5.91 24.38 19.33
CA GLU A 275 -4.89 23.32 19.51
C GLU A 275 -5.13 22.46 20.76
N ASP A 276 -6.41 22.26 21.13
CA ASP A 276 -6.75 21.39 22.25
C ASP A 276 -6.54 19.93 21.86
N LEU A 277 -6.29 19.09 22.88
CA LEU A 277 -5.90 17.71 22.66
C LEU A 277 -6.95 16.91 21.88
N ASN A 278 -8.25 17.17 22.09
CA ASN A 278 -9.32 16.45 21.40
C ASN A 278 -9.32 16.78 19.90
N SER A 279 -9.14 18.07 19.54
CA SER A 279 -9.01 18.52 18.16
C SER A 279 -7.76 17.94 17.47
N LEU A 280 -6.63 17.83 18.19
CA LEU A 280 -5.40 17.23 17.67
C LEU A 280 -5.53 15.71 17.47
N GLU A 281 -6.14 15.00 18.42
CA GLU A 281 -6.44 13.57 18.29
C GLU A 281 -7.41 13.31 17.12
N THR A 282 -8.40 14.17 16.93
CA THR A 282 -9.32 14.14 15.79
C THR A 282 -8.55 14.35 14.49
N LEU A 283 -7.71 15.39 14.41
CA LEU A 283 -6.89 15.67 13.23
C LEU A 283 -5.97 14.49 12.86
N MET A 284 -5.34 13.85 13.85
CA MET A 284 -4.52 12.66 13.65
C MET A 284 -5.34 11.46 13.17
N SER A 285 -6.53 11.24 13.76
CA SER A 285 -7.44 10.17 13.36
C SER A 285 -7.88 10.33 11.91
N VAL A 286 -8.23 11.57 11.51
CA VAL A 286 -8.56 11.89 10.11
C VAL A 286 -7.36 11.68 9.20
N LEU A 287 -6.17 12.17 9.56
CA LEU A 287 -4.96 12.02 8.74
C LEU A 287 -4.63 10.57 8.40
N LEU A 288 -4.79 9.64 9.35
CA LEU A 288 -4.46 8.23 9.14
C LEU A 288 -5.30 7.58 8.04
N VAL A 289 -6.56 7.98 7.88
CA VAL A 289 -7.53 7.37 6.94
C VAL A 289 -8.03 8.33 5.85
N CYS A 290 -7.49 9.56 5.79
CA CYS A 290 -7.90 10.54 4.79
C CYS A 290 -7.49 10.09 3.38
N ASP A 291 -8.17 10.71 2.41
CA ASP A 291 -7.95 10.48 1.00
C ASP A 291 -6.49 10.68 0.60
N TRP A 292 -5.85 11.72 1.12
CA TRP A 292 -4.47 12.02 0.85
C TRP A 292 -3.51 10.89 1.28
N ASN A 293 -3.73 10.22 2.40
CA ASN A 293 -2.76 9.26 2.94
C ASN A 293 -2.74 7.89 2.20
N VAL A 294 -3.80 7.59 1.44
CA VAL A 294 -4.01 6.29 0.80
C VAL A 294 -3.78 6.28 -0.72
N ARG A 295 -3.38 7.41 -1.31
CA ARG A 295 -3.07 7.54 -2.75
C ARG A 295 -1.57 7.43 -3.03
N ALA A 296 -1.23 6.92 -4.21
CA ALA A 296 0.16 6.64 -4.58
C ALA A 296 0.99 7.93 -4.81
N TRP A 297 0.42 8.92 -5.51
CA TRP A 297 1.12 10.19 -5.80
C TRP A 297 1.40 10.98 -4.53
N THR A 298 0.40 11.16 -3.68
CA THR A 298 0.54 11.87 -2.39
C THR A 298 1.51 11.17 -1.45
N MET A 299 1.63 9.83 -1.50
CA MET A 299 2.66 9.10 -0.77
C MET A 299 4.09 9.45 -1.23
N LEU A 300 4.33 9.55 -2.54
CA LEU A 300 5.62 10.03 -3.08
C LEU A 300 5.93 11.43 -2.54
N GLU A 301 4.94 12.32 -2.63
CA GLU A 301 5.04 13.71 -2.18
C GLU A 301 5.33 13.79 -0.68
N ALA A 302 4.71 12.92 0.13
CA ALA A 302 5.01 12.76 1.54
C ALA A 302 6.46 12.33 1.77
N ILE A 303 6.91 11.24 1.12
CA ILE A 303 8.25 10.67 1.31
C ILE A 303 9.35 11.67 0.91
N ARG A 304 9.15 12.42 -0.18
CA ARG A 304 10.09 13.45 -0.64
C ARG A 304 10.01 14.72 0.20
N GLY A 305 8.82 15.07 0.67
CA GLY A 305 8.50 16.28 1.43
C GLY A 305 8.69 16.19 2.95
N ARG A 306 8.89 14.98 3.50
CA ARG A 306 8.84 14.67 4.95
C ARG A 306 9.79 15.46 5.85
N LYS A 307 10.69 16.28 5.30
CA LYS A 307 11.52 17.19 6.09
C LYS A 307 10.68 18.23 6.83
N ASN A 308 9.64 18.77 6.19
CA ASN A 308 8.84 19.86 6.75
C ASN A 308 7.41 19.88 6.19
N VAL A 309 6.53 19.08 6.79
CA VAL A 309 5.15 18.88 6.32
C VAL A 309 4.16 19.59 7.23
N PHE A 310 3.20 20.27 6.63
CA PHE A 310 2.13 20.98 7.32
C PHE A 310 0.76 20.59 6.78
N LEU A 311 -0.24 20.64 7.65
CA LEU A 311 -1.63 20.33 7.35
C LEU A 311 -2.42 21.63 7.22
N LEU A 312 -3.13 21.81 6.10
CA LEU A 312 -4.13 22.86 5.98
C LEU A 312 -5.42 22.39 6.65
N CYS A 313 -5.78 23.04 7.74
CA CYS A 313 -6.99 22.77 8.52
C CYS A 313 -8.08 23.81 8.21
N LYS A 314 -9.22 23.71 8.90
CA LYS A 314 -10.31 24.68 8.78
C LYS A 314 -9.81 26.10 9.02
N SER A 315 -10.51 27.07 8.44
CA SER A 315 -10.20 28.50 8.64
C SER A 315 -8.78 28.91 8.23
N ARG A 316 -8.16 28.17 7.29
CA ARG A 316 -6.81 28.42 6.75
C ARG A 316 -5.69 28.25 7.77
N GLN A 317 -5.94 27.53 8.86
CA GLN A 317 -4.91 27.23 9.84
C GLN A 317 -3.90 26.23 9.28
N VAL A 318 -2.63 26.43 9.62
CA VAL A 318 -1.52 25.59 9.17
C VAL A 318 -0.87 24.95 10.38
N ILE A 319 -1.02 23.63 10.53
CA ILE A 319 -0.48 22.87 11.66
C ILE A 319 0.76 22.08 11.22
N SER A 320 1.85 22.15 11.98
CA SER A 320 3.02 21.29 11.75
C SER A 320 2.66 19.85 12.06
N MET A 321 2.85 18.96 11.06
CA MET A 321 2.59 17.53 11.24
C MET A 321 3.49 16.93 12.32
N MET A 322 4.73 17.39 12.42
CA MET A 322 5.68 16.87 13.41
C MET A 322 5.30 17.28 14.84
N GLU A 323 4.84 18.52 15.03
CA GLU A 323 4.35 18.98 16.34
C GLU A 323 3.05 18.28 16.71
N LEU A 324 2.14 18.04 15.76
CA LEU A 324 0.95 17.21 15.96
C LEU A 324 1.34 15.82 16.49
N PHE A 325 2.27 15.13 15.82
CA PHE A 325 2.70 13.78 16.23
C PHE A 325 3.34 13.78 17.61
N ARG A 326 4.23 14.74 17.91
CA ARG A 326 4.85 14.87 19.24
C ARG A 326 3.83 15.14 20.33
N HIS A 327 2.87 16.02 20.06
CA HIS A 327 1.86 16.40 21.03
C HIS A 327 0.91 15.24 21.34
N VAL A 328 0.38 14.57 20.31
CA VAL A 328 -0.51 13.42 20.50
C VAL A 328 0.23 12.24 21.12
N LEU A 329 1.49 11.97 20.73
CA LEU A 329 2.28 10.93 21.38
C LEU A 329 2.47 11.24 22.87
N LYS A 330 2.86 12.47 23.22
CA LYS A 330 3.19 12.82 24.62
C LYS A 330 1.97 12.96 25.53
N ASN A 331 0.89 13.55 25.03
CA ASN A 331 -0.25 13.98 25.86
C ASN A 331 -1.56 13.25 25.52
N GLY A 332 -1.65 12.63 24.36
CA GLY A 332 -2.85 11.98 23.85
C GLY A 332 -3.00 10.53 24.27
N ALA A 333 -4.04 9.91 23.75
CA ALA A 333 -4.32 8.50 23.94
C ALA A 333 -3.24 7.64 23.25
N ILE A 334 -2.57 6.78 24.03
CA ILE A 334 -1.46 5.96 23.55
C ILE A 334 -1.92 5.04 22.42
N ASP A 335 -3.11 4.46 22.51
CA ASP A 335 -3.70 3.57 21.49
C ASP A 335 -3.87 4.27 20.14
N LEU A 336 -4.24 5.54 20.13
CA LEU A 336 -4.25 6.36 18.91
C LEU A 336 -2.83 6.70 18.45
N ALA A 337 -1.97 7.16 19.36
CA ALA A 337 -0.62 7.62 19.01
C ALA A 337 0.22 6.51 18.36
N VAL A 338 0.11 5.27 18.85
CA VAL A 338 0.89 4.14 18.31
C VAL A 338 0.47 3.72 16.90
N LEU A 339 -0.72 4.10 16.44
CA LEU A 339 -1.16 3.88 15.06
C LEU A 339 -0.26 4.64 14.06
N LEU A 340 0.46 5.68 14.49
CA LEU A 340 1.47 6.35 13.66
C LEU A 340 2.54 5.38 13.13
N GLY A 341 2.79 4.28 13.83
CA GLY A 341 3.70 3.21 13.39
C GLY A 341 3.29 2.56 12.07
N SER A 342 2.04 2.69 11.65
CA SER A 342 1.52 2.24 10.35
C SER A 342 1.79 3.23 9.21
N ALA A 343 2.04 4.49 9.54
CA ALA A 343 2.22 5.61 8.61
C ALA A 343 3.66 6.12 8.61
N GLN A 344 4.63 5.19 8.61
CA GLN A 344 6.07 5.48 8.65
C GLN A 344 6.55 6.39 7.50
N HIS A 345 5.86 6.39 6.36
CA HIS A 345 6.15 7.28 5.24
C HIS A 345 5.91 8.76 5.57
N LEU A 346 5.18 9.06 6.64
CA LEU A 346 4.93 10.42 7.15
C LEU A 346 5.97 10.89 8.17
N LEU A 347 6.80 9.98 8.70
CA LEU A 347 7.77 10.32 9.73
C LEU A 347 8.93 11.11 9.14
N GLN A 348 9.34 12.17 9.86
CA GLN A 348 10.40 13.06 9.41
C GLN A 348 11.72 12.30 9.21
N SER A 349 12.39 12.52 8.08
CA SER A 349 13.71 11.94 7.79
C SER A 349 14.62 12.97 7.15
N SER A 350 15.90 12.89 7.48
CA SER A 350 16.96 13.66 6.82
C SER A 350 17.37 13.10 5.45
N GLU A 351 16.87 11.91 5.09
CA GLU A 351 17.22 11.17 3.87
C GLU A 351 16.07 11.17 2.85
N SER A 352 15.35 12.28 2.69
CA SER A 352 14.23 12.36 1.74
C SER A 352 14.67 12.42 0.27
N ASP A 353 15.93 12.78 0.02
CA ASP A 353 16.58 12.83 -1.29
C ASP A 353 17.14 11.47 -1.75
N LYS A 354 17.34 10.52 -0.83
CA LYS A 354 17.91 9.20 -1.13
C LYS A 354 16.92 8.31 -1.88
N PRO A 355 17.42 7.38 -2.73
CA PRO A 355 16.55 6.37 -3.31
C PRO A 355 15.96 5.49 -2.18
N VAL A 356 14.65 5.28 -2.23
CA VAL A 356 13.98 4.27 -1.42
C VAL A 356 14.23 2.92 -2.09
N ALA A 357 14.52 1.87 -1.31
CA ALA A 357 14.72 0.54 -1.88
C ALA A 357 13.48 0.11 -2.69
N ILE A 358 13.72 -0.65 -3.76
CA ILE A 358 12.67 -1.06 -4.69
C ILE A 358 11.57 -1.88 -3.99
N GLU A 359 11.95 -2.70 -3.01
CA GLU A 359 11.04 -3.53 -2.22
C GLU A 359 10.25 -2.72 -1.19
N ASP A 360 10.89 -1.77 -0.51
CA ASP A 360 10.24 -0.92 0.48
C ASP A 360 9.19 -0.01 -0.21
N SER A 361 9.58 0.63 -1.32
CA SER A 361 8.67 1.44 -2.13
C SER A 361 7.57 0.61 -2.80
N GLY A 362 7.89 -0.58 -3.31
CA GLY A 362 6.92 -1.48 -3.92
C GLY A 362 5.89 -2.00 -2.92
N SER A 363 6.33 -2.39 -1.72
CA SER A 363 5.46 -2.81 -0.62
C SER A 363 4.48 -1.70 -0.22
N LEU A 364 4.96 -0.46 -0.07
CA LEU A 364 4.11 0.68 0.25
C LEU A 364 3.12 1.04 -0.87
N LEU A 365 3.56 0.96 -2.13
CA LEU A 365 2.71 1.22 -3.30
C LEU A 365 1.68 0.09 -3.53
N SER A 366 1.96 -1.14 -3.08
CA SER A 366 1.05 -2.27 -3.25
C SER A 366 -0.34 -2.06 -2.63
N GLN A 367 -0.43 -1.14 -1.67
CA GLN A 367 -1.65 -0.80 -0.92
C GLN A 367 -2.25 0.54 -1.33
N ARG A 368 -1.63 1.27 -2.26
CA ARG A 368 -2.03 2.63 -2.63
C ARG A 368 -2.25 2.74 -4.12
N HIS A 369 -3.45 3.16 -4.48
CA HIS A 369 -3.85 3.23 -5.88
C HIS A 369 -3.44 4.57 -6.52
N ALA A 370 -2.97 4.52 -7.77
CA ALA A 370 -2.89 5.69 -8.65
C ALA A 370 -4.08 5.71 -9.62
N SER A 371 -4.79 6.83 -9.71
CA SER A 371 -6.02 6.92 -10.53
C SER A 371 -5.79 6.71 -12.04
N ARG A 372 -4.56 6.70 -12.53
CA ARG A 372 -4.24 6.48 -13.95
C ARG A 372 -3.35 5.24 -14.09
N PRO A 373 -3.72 4.28 -14.95
CA PRO A 373 -2.90 3.10 -15.20
C PRO A 373 -1.47 3.44 -15.63
N GLY A 374 -0.51 2.79 -14.96
CA GLY A 374 0.92 2.92 -15.22
C GLY A 374 1.59 4.08 -14.49
N ASP A 375 0.83 4.95 -13.82
CA ASP A 375 1.42 5.96 -12.92
C ASP A 375 2.09 5.26 -11.71
N GLU A 376 1.63 4.08 -11.31
CA GLU A 376 2.25 3.29 -10.25
C GLU A 376 3.73 2.99 -10.53
N VAL A 377 4.07 2.65 -11.78
CA VAL A 377 5.45 2.39 -12.23
C VAL A 377 6.27 3.69 -12.31
N VAL A 378 5.64 4.80 -12.72
CA VAL A 378 6.27 6.12 -12.73
C VAL A 378 6.66 6.53 -11.32
N ILE A 379 5.73 6.40 -10.36
CA ILE A 379 5.97 6.71 -8.96
C ILE A 379 7.05 5.79 -8.37
N TRP A 380 7.00 4.51 -8.69
CA TRP A 380 8.00 3.54 -8.25
C TRP A 380 9.41 3.91 -8.74
N SER A 381 9.53 4.28 -10.01
CA SER A 381 10.77 4.79 -10.61
C SER A 381 11.26 6.06 -9.90
N LEU A 382 10.38 7.02 -9.64
CA LEU A 382 10.70 8.26 -8.94
C LEU A 382 11.14 8.00 -7.49
N LEU A 383 10.54 7.06 -6.77
CA LEU A 383 10.98 6.66 -5.42
C LEU A 383 12.39 6.06 -5.41
N ASN A 384 12.81 5.44 -6.52
CA ASN A 384 14.16 4.89 -6.72
C ASN A 384 15.13 5.92 -7.33
N ASN A 385 14.76 7.21 -7.42
CA ASN A 385 15.54 8.27 -8.06
C ASN A 385 15.87 8.03 -9.54
N LEU A 386 15.01 7.30 -10.24
CA LEU A 386 15.06 7.15 -11.70
C LEU A 386 14.14 8.18 -12.37
N PRO A 387 14.32 8.43 -13.68
CA PRO A 387 13.34 9.18 -14.46
C PRO A 387 11.94 8.58 -14.33
N GLY A 388 10.90 9.42 -14.42
CA GLY A 388 9.49 9.02 -14.35
C GLY A 388 9.04 8.23 -15.58
N SER A 389 9.60 7.03 -15.77
CA SER A 389 9.31 6.12 -16.86
C SER A 389 8.16 5.17 -16.51
N LYS A 390 7.38 4.80 -17.52
CA LYS A 390 6.36 3.74 -17.42
C LYS A 390 6.93 2.33 -17.66
N SER A 391 8.23 2.21 -17.89
CA SER A 391 8.89 0.94 -18.20
C SER A 391 9.37 0.24 -16.93
N PRO A 392 8.70 -0.85 -16.49
CA PRO A 392 9.19 -1.64 -15.36
C PRO A 392 10.50 -2.35 -15.69
N LEU A 393 10.76 -2.64 -16.98
CA LEU A 393 12.02 -3.25 -17.41
C LEU A 393 13.21 -2.32 -17.15
N ASP A 394 13.08 -1.02 -17.43
CA ASP A 394 14.15 -0.05 -17.17
C ASP A 394 14.40 0.12 -15.67
N LEU A 395 13.33 0.09 -14.86
CA LEU A 395 13.43 0.04 -13.41
C LEU A 395 14.26 -1.17 -12.97
N TRP A 396 13.90 -2.38 -13.38
CA TRP A 396 14.62 -3.59 -12.95
C TRP A 396 16.04 -3.68 -13.48
N ARG A 397 16.32 -3.20 -14.69
CA ARG A 397 17.69 -3.09 -15.25
C ARG A 397 18.61 -2.17 -14.45
N SER A 398 18.04 -1.20 -13.74
CA SER A 398 18.82 -0.31 -12.85
C SER A 398 19.16 -0.96 -11.51
N GLN A 399 18.51 -2.09 -11.18
CA GLN A 399 18.72 -2.79 -9.92
C GLN A 399 19.81 -3.85 -10.07
N LYS A 400 20.61 -4.02 -9.01
CA LYS A 400 21.65 -5.07 -8.94
C LYS A 400 21.18 -6.29 -8.15
N HIS A 401 20.24 -6.07 -7.24
CA HIS A 401 19.82 -7.06 -6.28
C HIS A 401 18.35 -6.87 -5.91
N VAL A 402 17.73 -7.92 -5.41
CA VAL A 402 16.39 -7.87 -4.81
C VAL A 402 16.27 -8.87 -3.67
N ARG A 403 15.56 -8.49 -2.61
CA ARG A 403 15.20 -9.39 -1.51
C ARG A 403 14.24 -10.45 -2.04
N SER A 404 14.65 -11.71 -2.03
CA SER A 404 13.88 -12.85 -2.55
C SER A 404 12.46 -12.94 -1.98
N GLY A 405 12.27 -12.51 -0.73
CA GLY A 405 10.95 -12.46 -0.09
C GLY A 405 9.96 -11.51 -0.76
N TYR A 406 10.42 -10.38 -1.30
CA TYR A 406 9.54 -9.40 -1.97
C TYR A 406 8.87 -9.97 -3.22
N LEU A 407 9.51 -10.95 -3.86
CA LEU A 407 9.03 -11.56 -5.10
C LEU A 407 7.83 -12.50 -4.89
N MET A 408 7.51 -12.87 -3.64
CA MET A 408 6.40 -13.77 -3.29
C MET A 408 5.05 -13.04 -3.30
N SER A 409 4.68 -12.51 -4.47
CA SER A 409 3.40 -11.82 -4.70
C SER A 409 2.67 -12.36 -5.92
N SER A 410 1.36 -12.12 -6.01
CA SER A 410 0.58 -12.51 -7.19
C SER A 410 0.78 -11.54 -8.35
N THR A 411 1.50 -10.43 -8.16
CA THR A 411 1.72 -9.38 -9.18
C THR A 411 2.11 -9.94 -10.55
N PRO A 412 1.55 -9.42 -11.65
CA PRO A 412 2.00 -9.76 -13.00
C PRO A 412 3.51 -9.49 -13.17
N ARG A 413 4.14 -10.21 -14.10
CA ARG A 413 5.59 -10.18 -14.29
C ARG A 413 5.99 -9.51 -15.59
N VAL A 414 7.21 -8.99 -15.64
CA VAL A 414 7.75 -8.37 -16.85
C VAL A 414 7.89 -9.43 -17.95
N HIS A 415 7.30 -9.17 -19.12
CA HIS A 415 7.40 -10.03 -20.29
C HIS A 415 8.65 -9.69 -21.12
N SER A 416 9.83 -9.96 -20.55
CA SER A 416 11.12 -9.80 -21.22
C SER A 416 12.08 -10.88 -20.74
N ASP A 417 12.93 -11.38 -21.64
CA ASP A 417 13.91 -12.42 -21.33
C ASP A 417 14.84 -11.99 -20.18
N GLY A 418 15.02 -12.86 -19.19
CA GLY A 418 15.83 -12.59 -17.99
C GLY A 418 15.10 -11.81 -16.89
N TYR A 419 13.84 -11.39 -17.12
CA TYR A 419 13.05 -10.61 -16.17
C TYR A 419 11.66 -11.20 -15.89
N ASN A 420 11.38 -12.45 -16.26
CA ASN A 420 10.05 -13.05 -16.04
C ASN A 420 9.74 -13.35 -14.57
N TRP A 421 10.72 -13.23 -13.69
CA TRP A 421 10.57 -13.26 -12.23
C TRP A 421 10.18 -11.88 -11.65
N ALA A 422 10.40 -10.79 -12.38
CA ALA A 422 10.31 -9.43 -11.85
C ALA A 422 8.87 -8.89 -11.93
N PRO A 423 8.29 -8.33 -10.85
CA PRO A 423 6.99 -7.66 -10.90
C PRO A 423 6.92 -6.54 -11.96
N SER A 424 5.86 -6.51 -12.77
CA SER A 424 5.67 -5.48 -13.81
C SER A 424 5.10 -4.16 -13.26
N GLU A 425 4.55 -4.18 -12.05
CA GLU A 425 4.02 -3.03 -11.34
C GLU A 425 4.17 -3.28 -9.82
N PRO A 426 4.11 -2.25 -8.97
CA PRO A 426 4.15 -2.47 -7.52
C PRO A 426 2.77 -2.78 -6.94
N TYR A 427 1.71 -2.41 -7.65
CA TYR A 427 0.33 -2.53 -7.21
C TYR A 427 -0.21 -3.94 -7.44
N VAL A 428 -0.83 -4.55 -6.43
CA VAL A 428 -1.39 -5.91 -6.54
C VAL A 428 -2.89 -5.85 -6.61
N ARG A 429 -3.40 -6.17 -7.79
CA ARG A 429 -4.82 -6.30 -8.06
C ARG A 429 -5.28 -7.72 -7.73
N PRO A 430 -6.50 -7.91 -7.20
CA PRO A 430 -7.15 -9.21 -7.20
C PRO A 430 -7.18 -9.80 -8.62
N GLN A 431 -6.69 -11.02 -8.77
CA GLN A 431 -6.62 -11.73 -10.04
C GLN A 431 -7.66 -12.81 -10.09
N SER A 432 -8.49 -12.80 -11.13
CA SER A 432 -9.36 -13.94 -11.45
C SER A 432 -8.49 -15.09 -11.96
N ARG A 433 -8.65 -16.25 -11.34
CA ARG A 433 -8.05 -17.51 -11.77
C ARG A 433 -9.15 -18.56 -11.90
N THR A 434 -8.86 -19.61 -12.64
CA THR A 434 -9.79 -20.72 -12.86
C THR A 434 -9.08 -22.05 -12.65
N VAL A 435 -9.83 -23.04 -12.19
CA VAL A 435 -9.36 -24.41 -12.04
C VAL A 435 -10.39 -25.38 -12.62
N SER A 436 -9.94 -26.37 -13.39
CA SER A 436 -10.83 -27.41 -13.93
C SER A 436 -11.29 -28.36 -12.83
N LEU A 437 -12.59 -28.63 -12.77
CA LEU A 437 -13.21 -29.55 -11.81
C LEU A 437 -13.19 -31.02 -12.25
N GLY A 438 -12.85 -31.33 -13.51
CA GLY A 438 -12.90 -32.71 -14.01
C GLY A 438 -12.04 -33.01 -15.25
N ASN A 439 -12.08 -34.28 -15.68
CA ASN A 439 -11.33 -34.81 -16.83
C ASN A 439 -12.17 -34.94 -18.12
N ASP A 440 -13.48 -34.65 -18.07
CA ASP A 440 -14.40 -34.87 -19.19
C ASP A 440 -14.50 -33.68 -20.17
N ASP A 441 -14.96 -33.96 -21.38
CA ASP A 441 -15.01 -33.06 -22.57
C ASP A 441 -15.83 -31.77 -22.39
N HIS A 442 -16.58 -31.63 -21.29
CA HIS A 442 -17.28 -30.40 -20.89
C HIS A 442 -16.71 -29.89 -19.56
N GLN A 443 -15.44 -29.45 -19.55
CA GLN A 443 -14.75 -29.01 -18.33
C GLN A 443 -15.52 -27.89 -17.61
N LYS A 444 -16.24 -28.25 -16.54
CA LYS A 444 -16.72 -27.29 -15.55
C LYS A 444 -15.51 -26.61 -14.90
N MET A 445 -15.54 -25.29 -14.82
CA MET A 445 -14.46 -24.47 -14.28
C MET A 445 -14.92 -23.79 -13.01
N GLN A 446 -14.11 -23.85 -11.95
CA GLN A 446 -14.29 -23.05 -10.76
C GLN A 446 -13.47 -21.76 -10.89
N ASN A 447 -14.14 -20.62 -10.88
CA ASN A 447 -13.57 -19.29 -10.79
C ASN A 447 -13.28 -18.93 -9.32
N TYR A 448 -12.14 -18.30 -9.09
CA TYR A 448 -11.75 -17.83 -7.77
C TYR A 448 -10.81 -16.61 -7.91
N MET A 449 -10.66 -15.84 -6.83
CA MET A 449 -9.84 -14.63 -6.80
C MET A 449 -8.59 -14.81 -5.94
N VAL A 450 -7.45 -14.31 -6.41
CA VAL A 450 -6.17 -14.35 -5.67
C VAL A 450 -5.56 -12.96 -5.54
N CYS A 451 -5.10 -12.62 -4.34
CA CYS A 451 -4.39 -11.37 -4.06
C CYS A 451 -3.28 -11.58 -3.03
N TYR A 452 -2.10 -12.04 -3.48
CA TYR A 452 -0.91 -12.15 -2.62
C TYR A 452 -0.12 -10.84 -2.68
N ARG A 453 -0.28 -9.99 -1.66
CA ARG A 453 0.41 -8.70 -1.58
C ARG A 453 1.91 -8.92 -1.31
N PRO A 454 2.82 -8.15 -1.95
CA PRO A 454 4.23 -8.18 -1.62
C PRO A 454 4.43 -7.58 -0.24
N TYR A 455 5.51 -8.00 0.40
CA TYR A 455 6.09 -7.34 1.56
C TYR A 455 7.54 -6.98 1.24
N ASP A 456 8.14 -6.07 1.99
CA ASP A 456 9.49 -5.54 1.80
C ASP A 456 10.64 -6.57 1.68
N GLY A 457 10.40 -7.87 1.88
CA GLY A 457 11.43 -8.90 1.85
C GLY A 457 12.41 -8.85 3.02
N GLU A 458 12.20 -8.02 4.04
CA GLU A 458 13.19 -7.77 5.10
C GLU A 458 13.57 -9.08 5.82
N GLY A 459 14.87 -9.35 5.88
CA GLY A 459 15.43 -10.57 6.47
C GLY A 459 15.45 -11.79 5.54
N SER A 460 15.03 -11.65 4.28
CA SER A 460 15.22 -12.68 3.25
C SER A 460 16.57 -12.53 2.56
N PHE A 461 16.98 -13.59 1.85
CA PHE A 461 18.21 -13.63 1.07
C PHE A 461 18.16 -12.62 -0.07
N LEU A 462 19.29 -11.97 -0.32
CA LEU A 462 19.44 -10.98 -1.39
C LEU A 462 19.88 -11.69 -2.67
N ALA A 463 18.99 -11.79 -3.66
CA ALA A 463 19.28 -12.40 -4.95
C ALA A 463 19.91 -11.38 -5.90
N ASN A 464 20.85 -11.83 -6.73
CA ASN A 464 21.61 -11.03 -7.69
C ASN A 464 20.86 -10.97 -9.02
N ILE A 465 20.71 -9.77 -9.57
CA ILE A 465 20.17 -9.56 -10.91
C ILE A 465 21.36 -9.59 -11.89
N ILE A 466 21.32 -10.53 -12.84
CA ILE A 466 22.35 -10.75 -13.85
C ILE A 466 21.73 -10.74 -15.25
N ASP A 467 22.55 -10.60 -16.29
CA ASP A 467 22.06 -10.47 -17.68
C ASP A 467 21.15 -11.64 -18.13
N ARG A 468 21.36 -12.84 -17.57
CA ARG A 468 20.60 -14.05 -17.89
C ARG A 468 19.42 -14.34 -16.95
N GLY A 469 19.16 -13.49 -15.93
CA GLY A 469 18.10 -13.75 -14.96
C GLY A 469 18.38 -13.26 -13.53
N LEU A 470 17.76 -13.94 -12.57
CA LEU A 470 17.92 -13.76 -11.14
C LEU A 470 18.68 -14.95 -10.55
N GLU A 471 19.90 -14.71 -10.07
CA GLU A 471 20.70 -15.71 -9.37
C GLU A 471 20.48 -15.58 -7.85
N GLY A 472 20.09 -16.67 -7.20
CA GLY A 472 19.84 -16.65 -5.76
C GLY A 472 19.92 -18.03 -5.11
N ILE A 473 19.78 -18.03 -3.79
CA ILE A 473 19.64 -19.24 -2.97
C ILE A 473 18.17 -19.34 -2.55
N TRP A 474 17.59 -20.51 -2.77
CA TRP A 474 16.17 -20.78 -2.59
C TRP A 474 15.96 -22.03 -1.74
N CYS A 475 14.87 -22.05 -0.97
CA CYS A 475 14.30 -23.30 -0.48
C CYS A 475 13.58 -23.92 -1.66
N ILE A 476 13.96 -25.13 -2.07
CA ILE A 476 13.43 -25.83 -3.23
C ILE A 476 12.74 -27.12 -2.81
N ARG A 477 11.65 -27.44 -3.49
CA ARG A 477 11.04 -28.77 -3.48
C ARG A 477 10.85 -29.17 -4.93
N GLN A 478 11.63 -30.15 -5.38
CA GLN A 478 11.39 -30.76 -6.70
C GLN A 478 10.11 -31.57 -6.61
N VAL A 479 9.20 -31.37 -7.57
CA VAL A 479 7.90 -32.02 -7.58
C VAL A 479 7.90 -33.03 -8.72
N ASP A 480 7.97 -34.31 -8.37
CA ASP A 480 7.73 -35.43 -9.29
C ASP A 480 6.27 -35.91 -9.17
N ALA A 481 5.94 -36.99 -9.89
CA ALA A 481 4.60 -37.54 -9.91
C ALA A 481 4.15 -38.03 -8.53
N ASP A 482 5.04 -38.65 -7.76
CA ASP A 482 4.71 -39.24 -6.45
C ASP A 482 4.48 -38.15 -5.41
N VAL A 483 5.33 -37.11 -5.41
CA VAL A 483 5.15 -35.92 -4.58
C VAL A 483 3.84 -35.22 -4.93
N LEU A 484 3.53 -35.06 -6.22
CA LEU A 484 2.30 -34.41 -6.67
C LEU A 484 1.04 -35.18 -6.25
N VAL A 485 1.02 -36.50 -6.41
CA VAL A 485 -0.12 -37.35 -6.00
C VAL A 485 -0.34 -37.25 -4.50
N THR A 486 0.73 -37.37 -3.71
CA THR A 486 0.67 -37.24 -2.25
C THR A 486 0.12 -35.88 -1.84
N TYR A 487 0.61 -34.82 -2.47
CA TYR A 487 0.21 -33.45 -2.16
C TYR A 487 -1.26 -33.19 -2.51
N ARG A 488 -1.74 -33.67 -3.67
CA ARG A 488 -3.16 -33.58 -4.05
C ARG A 488 -4.07 -34.26 -3.03
N ASN A 489 -3.71 -35.47 -2.58
CA ASN A 489 -4.50 -36.22 -1.61
C ASN A 489 -4.62 -35.52 -0.25
N ASN A 490 -3.68 -34.64 0.09
CA ASN A 490 -3.65 -33.95 1.38
C ASN A 490 -4.34 -32.58 1.36
N PHE A 491 -4.45 -31.92 0.19
CA PHE A 491 -4.80 -30.50 0.12
C PHE A 491 -5.76 -30.12 -1.03
N CYS A 492 -6.17 -31.05 -1.88
CA CYS A 492 -7.10 -30.79 -2.99
C CYS A 492 -8.47 -31.44 -2.75
N ASP A 493 -8.96 -31.37 -1.52
CA ASP A 493 -10.29 -31.83 -1.17
C ASP A 493 -11.36 -30.96 -1.84
N LYS A 494 -12.51 -31.59 -2.11
CA LYS A 494 -13.67 -30.94 -2.69
C LYS A 494 -14.85 -30.97 -1.74
N THR A 495 -15.66 -29.92 -1.80
CA THR A 495 -16.92 -29.80 -1.08
C THR A 495 -18.01 -29.25 -2.00
N PRO A 496 -19.29 -29.50 -1.70
CA PRO A 496 -20.38 -28.89 -2.47
C PRO A 496 -20.34 -27.36 -2.38
N LEU A 497 -20.52 -26.67 -3.50
CA LEU A 497 -20.52 -25.20 -3.57
C LEU A 497 -21.54 -24.55 -2.60
N GLY A 498 -22.66 -25.22 -2.35
CA GLY A 498 -23.71 -24.79 -1.40
C GLY A 498 -23.23 -24.69 0.06
N VAL A 499 -22.13 -25.35 0.41
CA VAL A 499 -21.51 -25.33 1.75
C VAL A 499 -20.44 -24.24 1.88
N GLY A 500 -19.95 -23.72 0.75
CA GLY A 500 -18.91 -22.69 0.68
C GLY A 500 -19.39 -21.30 1.10
N TYR A 501 -18.47 -20.33 1.05
CA TYR A 501 -18.82 -18.94 1.36
C TYR A 501 -19.74 -18.35 0.26
N PRO A 502 -20.70 -17.47 0.59
CA PRO A 502 -21.58 -16.84 -0.41
C PRO A 502 -20.83 -16.18 -1.57
N SER A 503 -19.64 -15.61 -1.32
CA SER A 503 -18.78 -15.03 -2.35
C SER A 503 -18.28 -16.04 -3.39
N GLU A 504 -18.16 -17.32 -3.03
CA GLU A 504 -17.76 -18.38 -3.98
C GLU A 504 -18.90 -18.72 -4.94
N GLN A 505 -20.15 -18.68 -4.47
CA GLN A 505 -21.34 -18.85 -5.30
C GLN A 505 -21.47 -17.69 -6.30
N GLU A 506 -21.26 -16.45 -5.85
CA GLU A 506 -21.29 -15.27 -6.71
C GLU A 506 -20.23 -15.32 -7.83
N LEU A 507 -19.06 -15.90 -7.57
CA LEU A 507 -18.00 -16.07 -8.57
C LEU A 507 -18.27 -17.22 -9.55
N ASN A 508 -19.17 -18.14 -9.21
CA ASN A 508 -19.44 -19.37 -9.95
C ASN A 508 -20.94 -19.53 -10.29
N PRO A 509 -21.55 -18.56 -11.00
CA PRO A 509 -22.99 -18.60 -11.29
C PRO A 509 -23.40 -19.74 -12.24
N ASP A 510 -22.43 -20.35 -12.93
CA ASP A 510 -22.63 -21.45 -13.88
C ASP A 510 -22.52 -22.84 -13.23
N LEU A 511 -22.26 -22.91 -11.91
CA LEU A 511 -22.17 -24.15 -11.14
C LEU A 511 -23.41 -24.31 -10.25
N ASP A 512 -23.87 -25.55 -10.09
CA ASP A 512 -24.99 -25.89 -9.21
C ASP A 512 -24.50 -25.97 -7.75
N GLU A 513 -25.36 -25.71 -6.76
CA GLU A 513 -25.00 -25.78 -5.33
C GLU A 513 -24.48 -27.17 -4.90
N GLU A 514 -24.88 -28.23 -5.61
CA GLU A 514 -24.44 -29.60 -5.38
C GLU A 514 -23.11 -29.93 -6.08
N ASP A 515 -22.61 -29.07 -6.97
CA ASP A 515 -21.34 -29.30 -7.66
C ASP A 515 -20.16 -29.28 -6.67
N GLU A 516 -19.32 -30.32 -6.74
CA GLU A 516 -18.11 -30.42 -5.93
C GLU A 516 -17.01 -29.49 -6.44
N VAL A 517 -16.70 -28.46 -5.67
CA VAL A 517 -15.65 -27.46 -5.92
C VAL A 517 -14.47 -27.66 -4.97
N PHE A 518 -13.27 -27.23 -5.35
CA PHE A 518 -12.10 -27.35 -4.48
C PHE A 518 -12.18 -26.37 -3.31
N GLU A 519 -11.91 -26.83 -2.09
CA GLU A 519 -11.77 -25.96 -0.90
C GLU A 519 -10.58 -25.01 -1.02
N GLN A 520 -9.51 -25.44 -1.71
CA GLN A 520 -8.29 -24.68 -1.92
C GLN A 520 -8.00 -24.60 -3.43
N PRO A 521 -8.78 -23.79 -4.19
CA PRO A 521 -8.74 -23.83 -5.65
C PRO A 521 -7.40 -23.40 -6.24
N ASP A 522 -6.65 -22.52 -5.56
CA ASP A 522 -5.30 -22.12 -6.03
C ASP A 522 -4.27 -23.25 -5.88
N THR A 523 -4.41 -24.04 -4.82
CA THR A 523 -3.60 -25.23 -4.56
C THR A 523 -3.91 -26.32 -5.61
N ALA A 524 -5.18 -26.53 -5.95
CA ALA A 524 -5.59 -27.44 -7.02
C ALA A 524 -5.09 -26.98 -8.41
N ASN A 525 -5.16 -25.67 -8.68
CA ASN A 525 -4.68 -25.11 -9.94
C ASN A 525 -3.18 -25.32 -10.15
N VAL A 526 -2.35 -25.02 -9.14
CA VAL A 526 -0.90 -25.26 -9.25
C VAL A 526 -0.60 -26.74 -9.45
N CYS A 527 -1.34 -27.65 -8.82
CA CYS A 527 -1.20 -29.09 -9.07
C CYS A 527 -1.50 -29.47 -10.53
N ASN A 528 -2.56 -28.92 -11.13
CA ASN A 528 -2.92 -29.15 -12.53
C ASN A 528 -1.82 -28.64 -13.49
N MET A 529 -1.25 -27.47 -13.21
CA MET A 529 -0.13 -26.93 -13.98
C MET A 529 1.12 -27.81 -13.88
N ILE A 530 1.49 -28.23 -12.66
CA ILE A 530 2.63 -29.12 -12.43
C ILE A 530 2.45 -30.42 -13.23
N GLU A 531 1.26 -31.03 -13.15
CA GLU A 531 0.95 -32.26 -13.89
C GLU A 531 1.14 -32.09 -15.40
N GLY A 532 0.67 -30.98 -15.98
CA GLY A 532 0.86 -30.65 -17.39
C GLY A 532 2.33 -30.54 -17.78
N PHE A 533 3.17 -29.93 -16.93
CA PHE A 533 4.62 -29.85 -17.18
C PHE A 533 5.31 -31.21 -17.06
N LEU A 534 4.94 -32.02 -16.06
CA LEU A 534 5.49 -33.36 -15.87
C LEU A 534 5.14 -34.29 -17.04
N LYS A 535 3.91 -34.24 -17.57
CA LYS A 535 3.50 -34.98 -18.77
C LYS A 535 4.34 -34.63 -20.00
N ASN A 536 4.82 -33.39 -20.08
CA ASN A 536 5.72 -32.92 -21.14
C ASN A 536 7.21 -33.20 -20.85
N GLY A 537 7.53 -33.98 -19.81
CA GLY A 537 8.91 -34.29 -19.41
C GLY A 537 9.70 -33.10 -18.87
N THR A 538 9.03 -32.02 -18.46
CA THR A 538 9.67 -30.82 -17.91
C THR A 538 9.92 -30.99 -16.41
N ILE A 539 11.12 -30.64 -15.94
CA ILE A 539 11.45 -30.67 -14.50
C ILE A 539 10.82 -29.46 -13.82
N VAL A 540 10.16 -29.70 -12.67
CA VAL A 540 9.40 -28.70 -11.93
C VAL A 540 9.94 -28.55 -10.50
N ARG A 541 10.05 -27.30 -10.04
CA ARG A 541 10.37 -26.97 -8.65
C ARG A 541 9.37 -25.96 -8.10
N MET A 542 8.89 -26.22 -6.89
CA MET A 542 8.33 -25.18 -6.03
C MET A 542 9.46 -24.53 -5.25
N ILE A 543 9.46 -23.20 -5.14
CA ILE A 543 10.50 -22.46 -4.43
C ILE A 543 9.94 -21.49 -3.40
N LYS A 544 10.72 -21.27 -2.33
CA LYS A 544 10.46 -20.31 -1.27
C LYS A 544 11.71 -19.51 -0.93
N PRO A 545 11.56 -18.28 -0.38
CA PRO A 545 12.70 -17.47 0.02
C PRO A 545 13.48 -18.12 1.16
N VAL A 546 14.79 -17.90 1.17
CA VAL A 546 15.69 -18.27 2.28
C VAL A 546 15.91 -17.06 3.16
N ALA A 547 16.16 -17.26 4.45
CA ALA A 547 16.55 -16.19 5.36
C ALA A 547 17.89 -15.58 4.92
N SER A 548 18.18 -14.36 5.38
CA SER A 548 19.40 -13.62 5.03
C SER A 548 20.70 -14.37 5.32
N CYS A 549 20.69 -15.36 6.22
CA CYS A 549 21.84 -16.23 6.48
C CYS A 549 22.12 -17.27 5.38
N GLY A 550 21.20 -17.46 4.43
CA GLY A 550 21.35 -18.40 3.32
C GLY A 550 21.22 -19.88 3.69
N THR A 551 20.89 -20.21 4.95
CA THR A 551 20.94 -21.58 5.48
C THR A 551 19.65 -22.04 6.15
N LYS A 552 18.64 -21.18 6.24
CA LYS A 552 17.35 -21.48 6.87
C LYS A 552 16.21 -20.88 6.06
N PRO A 553 15.03 -21.50 6.04
CA PRO A 553 13.87 -20.92 5.37
C PRO A 553 13.51 -19.53 5.92
N TYR A 554 13.03 -18.66 5.05
CA TYR A 554 12.60 -17.32 5.45
C TYR A 554 11.28 -17.36 6.22
N GLY A 555 11.34 -17.14 7.54
CA GLY A 555 10.15 -17.08 8.40
C GLY A 555 9.44 -15.72 8.44
N GLY A 556 9.66 -14.83 7.46
CA GLY A 556 8.99 -13.52 7.42
C GLY A 556 7.72 -13.49 6.58
N GLY A 557 7.50 -14.45 5.69
CA GLY A 557 6.20 -14.65 5.04
C GLY A 557 5.21 -15.31 5.99
N SER A 558 5.66 -16.31 6.76
CA SER A 558 4.80 -16.97 7.75
C SER A 558 4.34 -16.00 8.86
N LYS A 559 3.03 -15.95 9.12
CA LYS A 559 2.42 -15.40 10.35
C LYS A 559 2.36 -13.86 10.41
N ARG A 560 2.08 -13.20 9.29
CA ARG A 560 1.86 -11.74 9.20
C ARG A 560 0.49 -11.39 8.59
N GLY A 561 -0.59 -11.92 9.19
CA GLY A 561 -1.97 -11.53 8.85
C GLY A 561 -2.51 -12.10 7.53
N GLU A 562 -1.97 -13.21 7.04
CA GLU A 562 -2.42 -13.81 5.79
C GLU A 562 -3.71 -14.60 6.00
N ALA A 563 -4.82 -14.08 5.47
CA ALA A 563 -6.02 -14.87 5.15
C ALA A 563 -5.75 -16.02 4.15
N TYR A 564 -4.51 -16.17 3.65
CA TYR A 564 -4.17 -16.98 2.47
C TYR A 564 -3.16 -18.11 2.71
N GLY A 565 -2.62 -18.24 3.92
CA GLY A 565 -1.66 -19.31 4.26
C GLY A 565 -0.31 -19.19 3.56
N VAL A 566 0.42 -20.30 3.47
CA VAL A 566 1.79 -20.31 2.92
C VAL A 566 1.76 -20.28 1.39
N VAL A 567 2.61 -19.46 0.77
CA VAL A 567 2.76 -19.38 -0.71
C VAL A 567 4.14 -19.84 -1.17
N GLY A 568 4.23 -20.25 -2.44
CA GLY A 568 5.48 -20.61 -3.12
C GLY A 568 5.44 -20.24 -4.60
N ALA A 569 6.61 -20.02 -5.20
CA ALA A 569 6.72 -19.77 -6.64
C ALA A 569 6.93 -21.08 -7.40
N LEU A 570 6.19 -21.25 -8.50
CA LEU A 570 6.37 -22.36 -9.44
C LEU A 570 7.45 -21.99 -10.46
N CYS A 571 8.47 -22.84 -10.57
CA CYS A 571 9.55 -22.72 -11.54
C CYS A 571 9.69 -23.99 -12.37
N VAL A 572 9.96 -23.84 -13.66
CA VAL A 572 10.18 -24.96 -14.58
C VAL A 572 11.53 -24.86 -15.26
N LEU A 573 12.25 -25.97 -15.41
CA LEU A 573 13.55 -25.96 -16.07
C LEU A 573 13.39 -25.67 -17.56
N ILE A 574 14.20 -24.76 -18.10
CA ILE A 574 14.22 -24.49 -19.54
C ILE A 574 14.97 -25.63 -20.24
N ALA A 575 14.34 -26.25 -21.25
CA ALA A 575 14.91 -27.38 -21.97
C ALA A 575 16.30 -27.05 -22.54
N GLY A 576 17.29 -27.89 -22.21
CA GLY A 576 18.68 -27.70 -22.65
C GLY A 576 19.45 -26.58 -21.95
N SER A 577 18.95 -26.05 -20.82
CA SER A 577 19.59 -24.98 -20.03
C SER A 577 19.72 -25.36 -18.54
N ASP A 578 20.57 -24.63 -17.82
CA ASP A 578 20.69 -24.63 -16.35
C ASP A 578 19.76 -23.59 -15.68
N THR A 579 18.93 -22.89 -16.48
CA THR A 579 18.07 -21.81 -16.02
C THR A 579 16.61 -22.23 -15.88
N TRP A 580 15.91 -21.57 -14.95
CA TRP A 580 14.54 -21.86 -14.58
C TRP A 580 13.62 -20.73 -15.01
N ARG A 581 12.44 -21.04 -15.54
CA ARG A 581 11.43 -20.04 -15.89
C ARG A 581 10.43 -19.89 -14.74
N TRP A 582 10.22 -18.66 -14.28
CA TRP A 582 9.16 -18.33 -13.32
C TRP A 582 7.78 -18.47 -13.96
N LYS A 583 6.85 -19.19 -13.30
CA LYS A 583 5.47 -19.40 -13.79
C LYS A 583 4.41 -18.69 -12.98
N GLY A 584 4.70 -18.29 -11.75
CA GLY A 584 3.76 -17.58 -10.88
C GLY A 584 3.95 -17.95 -9.42
N VAL A 585 3.22 -17.25 -8.56
CA VAL A 585 3.12 -17.54 -7.12
C VAL A 585 1.74 -18.11 -6.85
N TYR A 586 1.74 -19.20 -6.09
CA TYR A 586 0.56 -20.00 -5.77
C TYR A 586 0.55 -20.31 -4.28
N GLN A 587 -0.65 -20.55 -3.75
CA GLN A 587 -0.80 -21.17 -2.45
C GLN A 587 -0.08 -22.53 -2.46
N TRP A 588 0.67 -22.80 -1.40
CA TRP A 588 1.34 -24.07 -1.18
C TRP A 588 1.33 -24.39 0.31
N LEU A 589 0.22 -25.00 0.74
CA LEU A 589 -0.01 -25.49 2.09
C LEU A 589 1.04 -26.52 2.50
N GLU A 590 1.29 -26.63 3.80
CA GLU A 590 2.26 -27.56 4.37
C GLU A 590 1.67 -28.24 5.59
N ALA A 591 1.84 -29.56 5.68
CA ALA A 591 1.62 -30.27 6.94
C ALA A 591 2.81 -30.01 7.90
N PRO A 592 2.58 -29.92 9.22
CA PRO A 592 3.65 -29.65 10.21
C PRO A 592 4.84 -30.61 10.14
N GLU A 593 4.63 -31.83 9.63
CA GLU A 593 5.62 -32.90 9.54
C GLU A 593 6.39 -32.92 8.20
N GLU A 594 6.01 -32.09 7.22
CA GLU A 594 6.61 -32.04 5.88
C GLU A 594 7.73 -31.00 5.71
N PHE A 595 8.08 -30.27 6.75
CA PHE A 595 9.18 -29.30 6.70
C PHE A 595 10.58 -29.87 6.35
N PRO A 596 10.93 -31.16 6.61
CA PRO A 596 12.25 -31.68 6.23
C PRO A 596 12.43 -31.92 4.72
N PHE A 597 11.42 -31.71 3.87
CA PHE A 597 11.48 -31.97 2.42
C PHE A 597 11.90 -30.78 1.55
N TRP A 598 12.19 -29.62 2.17
CA TRP A 598 12.74 -28.48 1.45
C TRP A 598 14.27 -28.50 1.50
N GLU A 599 14.90 -28.53 0.34
CA GLU A 599 16.35 -28.41 0.21
C GLU A 599 16.75 -26.95 -0.03
N ILE A 600 17.97 -26.57 0.32
CA ILE A 600 18.49 -25.25 0.01
C ILE A 600 19.46 -25.38 -1.16
N ASP A 601 19.13 -24.74 -2.27
CA ASP A 601 19.91 -24.84 -3.51
C ASP A 601 20.04 -23.48 -4.20
N LYS A 602 21.06 -23.36 -5.05
CA LYS A 602 21.25 -22.20 -5.93
C LYS A 602 20.43 -22.38 -7.20
N MET A 603 19.76 -21.32 -7.64
CA MET A 603 19.04 -21.30 -8.91
C MET A 603 19.28 -19.99 -9.64
N VAL A 604 19.28 -20.09 -10.98
CA VAL A 604 19.20 -18.94 -11.88
C VAL A 604 17.83 -18.96 -12.54
N ILE A 605 17.04 -17.92 -12.30
CA ILE A 605 15.67 -17.80 -12.79
C ILE A 605 15.64 -16.78 -13.94
N ALA A 606 15.33 -17.22 -15.16
CA ALA A 606 15.22 -16.37 -16.35
C ALA A 606 13.84 -15.68 -16.43
#